data_AF-A0A0D0CYK2-F1
#
_entry.id   AF-A0A0D0CYK2-F1
#
_cell.length_a   1.000
_cell.length_b   1.000
_cell.length_c   1.000
_cell.angle_alpha   90.00
_cell.angle_beta   90.00
_cell.angle_gamma   90.00
#
_symmetry.space_group_name_H-M   'P 1'
#
loop_
_entity.id
_entity.type
_entity.pdbx_description
1 polymer ?
#
loop_
_entity_poly.entity_id
_entity_poly.type
_entity_poly.pdbx_seq_one_letter_code
_entity_poly.pdbx_strand_id
1 'polypeptide(L)' 'MKVYLKCVKTIFLKIGWWPNHHALLHLDDFLCRYGPMHGWWMFPFKRVIGSLQKMNTNHKIG' A
#
# COMPACT_ATOMS: atom_id res chain seq x y z
N MET A 1 3.67 12.88 -13.07
CA MET A 1 4.36 12.73 -11.76
C MET A 1 5.21 13.93 -11.30
N LYS A 2 5.91 14.68 -12.18
CA LYS A 2 6.68 15.89 -11.76
C LYS A 2 5.84 16.98 -11.09
N VAL A 3 4.58 17.15 -11.52
CA VAL A 3 3.61 18.08 -10.92
C VAL A 3 3.29 17.71 -9.46
N TYR A 4 3.17 16.42 -9.15
CA TYR A 4 2.94 15.94 -7.78
C TYR A 4 4.08 16.35 -6.85
N LEU A 5 5.34 16.10 -7.26
CA LEU A 5 6.52 16.49 -6.48
C LEU A 5 6.60 18.00 -6.25
N LYS A 6 6.30 18.80 -7.28
CA LYS A 6 6.24 20.26 -7.17
C LYS A 6 5.16 20.69 -6.16
N CYS A 7 3.96 20.12 -6.27
CA CYS A 7 2.83 20.41 -5.39
C CYS A 7 3.14 20.09 -3.92
N VAL A 8 3.69 18.90 -3.65
CA VAL A 8 4.07 18.48 -2.28
C VAL A 8 5.10 19.44 -1.70
N LYS A 9 6.11 19.85 -2.48
CA LYS A 9 7.15 20.78 -2.03
C LYS A 9 6.61 22.19 -1.76
N THR A 10 5.57 22.61 -2.49
CA THR A 10 4.91 23.92 -2.31
C THR A 10 3.99 23.94 -1.09
N ILE A 11 3.21 22.87 -0.88
CA ILE A 11 2.21 22.82 0.20
C ILE A 11 2.86 22.41 1.54
N PHE A 12 3.81 21.48 1.52
CA PHE A 12 4.44 20.92 2.70
C PHE A 12 5.95 21.16 2.70
N LEU A 13 6.34 22.40 2.98
CA LEU A 13 7.74 22.88 2.96
C LEU A 13 8.68 22.14 3.93
N LYS A 14 8.15 21.57 5.02
CA LYS A 14 8.95 20.90 6.07
C LYS A 14 8.88 19.36 6.01
N ILE A 15 8.15 18.78 5.07
CA ILE A 15 8.00 17.31 5.02
C ILE A 15 9.24 16.69 4.38
N GLY A 16 9.80 15.68 5.03
CA GLY A 16 10.86 14.85 4.44
C GLY A 16 10.31 13.98 3.31
N TRP A 17 11.19 13.40 2.50
CA TRP A 17 10.79 12.39 1.52
C TRP A 17 10.64 11.04 2.20
N TRP A 18 9.47 10.43 2.05
CA TRP A 18 9.12 9.12 2.59
C TRP A 18 9.00 8.12 1.44
N PRO A 19 9.22 6.82 1.70
CA PRO A 19 9.01 5.76 0.70
C PRO A 19 7.63 5.81 0.05
N ASN A 20 6.60 6.23 0.80
CA ASN A 20 5.25 6.41 0.27
C ASN A 20 5.18 7.44 -0.87
N HIS A 21 5.94 8.53 -0.79
CA HIS A 21 6.00 9.54 -1.85
C HIS A 21 6.68 8.97 -3.10
N HIS A 22 7.69 8.11 -2.94
CA HIS A 22 8.31 7.41 -4.07
C HIS A 22 7.35 6.39 -4.69
N ALA A 23 6.64 5.60 -3.89
CA ALA A 23 5.66 4.62 -4.36
C ALA A 23 4.52 5.26 -5.16
N LEU A 24 4.07 6.46 -4.75
CA LEU A 24 3.07 7.24 -5.49
C LEU A 24 3.53 7.63 -6.89
N LEU A 25 4.84 7.77 -7.14
CA LEU A 25 5.37 8.07 -8.48
C LEU A 25 5.17 6.91 -9.45
N HIS A 26 5.14 5.68 -8.94
CA HIS A 26 4.93 4.46 -9.73
C HIS A 26 3.47 4.05 -9.82
N LEU A 27 2.55 4.85 -9.25
CA LEU A 27 1.13 4.49 -9.17
C LEU A 27 0.52 4.26 -10.56
N ASP A 28 0.88 5.07 -11.54
CA ASP A 28 0.41 4.95 -12.93
C ASP A 28 0.86 3.64 -13.57
N ASP A 29 2.16 3.34 -13.47
CA ASP A 29 2.73 2.08 -13.95
C ASP A 29 2.07 0.86 -13.27
N PHE A 30 1.80 0.96 -11.98
CA PHE A 30 1.17 -0.13 -11.23
C PHE A 30 -0.30 -0.31 -11.59
N LEU A 31 -1.05 0.77 -11.82
CA LEU A 31 -2.43 0.69 -12.30
C LEU A 31 -2.50 0.06 -13.69
N CYS A 32 -1.59 0.43 -14.60
CA CYS A 32 -1.52 -0.13 -15.95
C CYS A 32 -1.14 -1.63 -15.94
N ARG A 33 -0.23 -2.05 -15.05
CA ARG A 33 0.26 -3.44 -15.03
C ARG A 33 -0.59 -4.39 -14.20
N TYR A 34 -1.11 -3.93 -13.06
CA TYR A 34 -1.74 -4.78 -12.05
C TYR A 34 -3.24 -4.48 -11.88
N GLY A 35 -3.76 -3.46 -12.56
CA GLY A 35 -5.16 -3.07 -12.48
C GLY A 35 -5.48 -2.28 -11.20
N PRO A 36 -6.73 -2.36 -10.69
CA PRO A 36 -7.18 -1.53 -9.57
C PRO A 36 -6.36 -1.78 -8.29
N MET A 37 -5.96 -0.70 -7.60
CA MET A 37 -5.17 -0.78 -6.34
C MET A 37 -5.75 -1.75 -5.30
N HIS A 38 -7.07 -1.82 -5.18
CA HIS A 38 -7.73 -2.72 -4.22
C HIS A 38 -7.43 -4.20 -4.45
N GLY A 39 -7.09 -4.59 -5.69
CA GLY A 39 -6.81 -5.98 -6.07
C GLY A 39 -5.38 -6.44 -5.77
N TRP A 40 -4.39 -5.53 -5.83
CA TRP A 40 -2.97 -5.90 -5.73
C TRP A 40 -2.21 -5.25 -4.57
N TRP A 41 -2.76 -4.20 -3.95
CA TRP A 41 -2.15 -3.64 -2.74
C TRP A 41 -2.25 -4.64 -1.58
N MET A 42 -1.81 -4.23 -0.40
CA MET A 42 -1.92 -4.97 0.86
C MET A 42 -3.36 -5.38 1.28
N PHE A 43 -4.43 -4.99 0.57
CA PHE A 43 -5.82 -5.28 0.97
C PHE A 43 -6.14 -6.80 1.02
N PRO A 44 -5.97 -7.59 -0.06
CA PRO A 44 -6.15 -9.04 -0.01
C PRO A 44 -5.28 -9.71 1.07
N PHE A 45 -4.01 -9.32 1.17
CA PHE A 45 -3.08 -9.88 2.16
C PHE A 45 -3.53 -9.61 3.60
N LYS A 46 -3.99 -8.39 3.92
CA LYS A 46 -4.55 -8.06 5.24
C LYS A 46 -5.74 -8.93 5.60
N ARG A 47 -6.62 -9.25 4.64
CA ARG A 47 -7.75 -10.15 4.88
C ARG A 47 -7.27 -11.57 5.19
N VAL A 48 -6.32 -12.10 4.42
CA VAL A 48 -5.73 -13.42 4.66
C VAL A 48 -5.05 -13.50 6.02
N ILE A 49 -4.26 -12.48 6.39
CA ILE A 49 -3.61 -12.40 7.71
C ILE A 49 -4.66 -12.38 8.82
N GLY A 50 -5.72 -11.59 8.67
CA GLY A 50 -6.81 -11.55 9.64
C GLY A 50 -7.54 -12.89 9.79
N SER A 51 -7.71 -13.65 8.71
CA SER A 51 -8.23 -15.02 8.77
C SER A 51 -7.26 -15.96 9.47
N LEU A 52 -5.97 -15.89 9.15
CA LEU A 52 -4.92 -16.71 9.76
C LEU A 52 -4.80 -16.48 11.27
N GLN A 53 -4.90 -15.23 11.72
CA GLN A 53 -4.90 -14.89 13.15
C GLN A 53 -6.09 -15.49 13.92
N LYS A 54 -7.20 -15.79 13.24
CA LYS A 54 -8.39 -16.41 13.84
C LYS A 54 -8.37 -17.93 13.76
N MET A 55 -7.45 -18.52 13.00
CA MET A 55 -7.32 -19.98 12.94
C MET A 55 -6.72 -20.50 14.24
N ASN A 56 -7.37 -21.51 14.82
CA ASN A 56 -6.85 -22.18 15.99
C ASN A 56 -5.57 -22.92 15.62
N THR A 57 -4.44 -22.42 16.11
CA THR A 57 -3.11 -23.00 15.94
C THR A 57 -2.72 -23.92 17.09
N ASN A 58 -3.53 -23.97 18.15
CA ASN A 58 -3.40 -24.94 19.20
C ASN A 58 -3.94 -26.26 18.66
N HIS A 59 -3.06 -27.18 18.30
CA HIS A 59 -3.37 -28.52 17.73
C HIS A 59 -4.11 -29.45 18.72
N LYS A 60 -4.86 -28.88 19.66
CA LYS A 60 -5.78 -29.59 20.53
C LYS A 60 -7.11 -29.74 19.81
N ILE A 61 -7.42 -30.99 19.45
CA ILE A 61 -8.81 -31.40 19.23
C ILE A 61 -9.47 -31.31 20.61
N GLY A 62 -10.64 -30.67 20.68
CA GLY A 62 -11.36 -30.39 21.93
C GLY A 62 -11.48 -31.61 22.84
#